data_AF-A0A958ICE8-F1
#
_entry.id   AF-A0A958ICE8-F1
#
_cell.length_a   1.000
_cell.length_b   1.000
_cell.length_c   1.000
_cell.angle_alpha   90.00
_cell.angle_beta   90.00
_cell.angle_gamma   90.00
#
_symmetry.space_group_name_H-M   'P 1'
#
loop_
_entity.id
_entity.type
_entity.pdbx_description
1 polymer ?
#
loop_
_entity_poly.entity_id
_entity_poly.type
_entity_poly.pdbx_seq_one_letter_code
_entity_poly.pdbx_strand_id
1 'polypeptide(L)'
;MEKHAAFSDSQFEQQFESGRLDPTLFSHEAHLRLAWIHIRRYGVEQAIRNLTVQIRGFAEGLGAHDKYNETVTIAAIRAVYHFMLKGTWSEFADFMAANSRLKTHFRELLSQHYSTDIFTSEKARRTYLEPELLPFD
;
A
#
# COMPACT_ATOMS: atom_id res chain seq x y z
N MET A 1 -3.02 -15.17 -11.80
CA MET A 1 -2.10 -14.87 -10.67
C MET A 1 -1.36 -13.59 -11.03
N GLU A 2 -1.28 -12.63 -10.11
CA GLU A 2 -0.56 -11.37 -10.38
C GLU A 2 0.91 -11.66 -10.68
N LYS A 3 1.52 -10.86 -11.57
CA LYS A 3 2.88 -11.12 -12.06
C LYS A 3 3.95 -11.00 -10.97
N HIS A 4 3.70 -10.20 -9.92
CA HIS A 4 4.62 -10.06 -8.79
C HIS A 4 4.78 -11.36 -7.99
N ALA A 5 3.82 -12.29 -8.04
CA ALA A 5 3.85 -13.55 -7.30
C ALA A 5 5.00 -14.50 -7.73
N ALA A 6 5.65 -14.22 -8.87
CA ALA A 6 6.83 -14.96 -9.32
C ALA A 6 8.08 -14.73 -8.43
N PHE A 7 8.09 -13.66 -7.65
CA PHE A 7 9.20 -13.32 -6.75
C PHE A 7 8.90 -13.75 -5.32
N SER A 8 9.93 -14.19 -4.59
CA SER A 8 9.86 -14.25 -3.13
C SER A 8 9.69 -12.85 -2.54
N ASP A 9 9.24 -12.75 -1.29
CA ASP A 9 9.04 -11.45 -0.64
C ASP A 9 10.34 -10.65 -0.58
N SER A 10 11.47 -11.29 -0.25
CA SER A 10 12.78 -10.63 -0.23
C SER A 10 13.20 -10.15 -1.62
N GLN A 11 12.95 -10.94 -2.66
CA GLN A 11 13.29 -10.55 -4.04
C GLN A 11 12.43 -9.39 -4.52
N PHE A 12 11.13 -9.41 -4.18
CA PHE A 12 10.19 -8.35 -4.56
C PHE A 12 10.52 -7.03 -3.87
N GLU A 13 10.72 -7.05 -2.55
CA GLU A 13 11.13 -5.89 -1.76
C GLU A 13 12.46 -5.30 -2.28
N GLN A 14 13.49 -6.14 -2.46
CA GLN A 14 14.80 -5.69 -2.94
C GLN A 14 14.74 -5.08 -4.35
N GLN A 15 13.93 -5.64 -5.26
CA GLN A 15 13.75 -5.07 -6.60
C GLN A 15 13.03 -3.73 -6.56
N PHE A 16 12.02 -3.60 -5.71
CA PHE A 16 11.29 -2.33 -5.56
C PHE A 16 12.21 -1.25 -4.95
N GLU A 17 12.88 -1.57 -3.85
CA GLU A 17 13.80 -0.65 -3.15
C GLU A 17 14.94 -0.17 -4.07
N SER A 18 15.47 -1.06 -4.90
CA SER A 18 16.55 -0.71 -5.85
C SER A 18 16.05 -0.01 -7.12
N GLY A 19 14.75 0.26 -7.26
CA GLY A 19 14.17 0.88 -8.46
C GLY A 19 14.24 0.01 -9.72
N ARG A 20 14.51 -1.29 -9.57
CA ARG A 20 14.70 -2.24 -10.69
C ARG A 20 13.45 -3.05 -11.01
N LEU A 21 12.39 -2.93 -10.19
CA LEU A 21 11.12 -3.59 -10.47
C LEU A 21 10.53 -3.04 -11.79
N ASP A 22 10.17 -3.94 -12.71
CA ASP A 22 9.42 -3.57 -13.90
C ASP A 22 8.09 -2.88 -13.49
N PRO A 23 7.81 -1.65 -13.97
CA PRO A 23 6.60 -0.90 -13.63
C PRO A 23 5.30 -1.65 -13.90
N THR A 24 5.28 -2.56 -14.88
CA THR A 24 4.10 -3.38 -15.20
C THR A 24 3.78 -4.42 -14.12
N LEU A 25 4.69 -4.64 -13.16
CA LEU A 25 4.51 -5.52 -12.01
C LEU A 25 3.95 -4.80 -10.79
N PHE A 26 3.98 -3.47 -10.75
CA PHE A 26 3.52 -2.69 -9.60
C PHE A 26 2.03 -2.34 -9.71
N SER A 27 1.19 -3.37 -9.57
CA SER A 27 -0.27 -3.23 -9.46
C SER A 27 -0.70 -2.81 -8.06
N HIS A 28 -2.00 -2.51 -7.88
CA HIS A 28 -2.56 -2.24 -6.54
C HIS A 28 -2.31 -3.41 -5.57
N GLU A 29 -2.47 -4.66 -6.02
CA GLU A 29 -2.16 -5.83 -5.18
C GLU A 29 -0.67 -5.90 -4.85
N ALA A 30 0.21 -5.54 -5.78
CA ALA A 30 1.65 -5.49 -5.53
C ALA A 30 2.00 -4.46 -4.44
N HIS A 31 1.32 -3.31 -4.43
CA HIS A 31 1.44 -2.31 -3.36
C HIS A 31 0.95 -2.86 -2.01
N LEU A 32 -0.20 -3.54 -1.96
CA LEU A 32 -0.69 -4.18 -0.73
C LEU A 32 0.28 -5.26 -0.22
N ARG A 33 0.88 -6.04 -1.13
CA ARG A 33 1.93 -7.01 -0.80
C ARG A 33 3.14 -6.33 -0.21
N LEU A 34 3.61 -5.25 -0.82
CA LEU A 34 4.76 -4.50 -0.34
C LEU A 34 4.51 -3.94 1.07
N ALA A 35 3.31 -3.41 1.33
CA ALA A 35 2.87 -3.01 2.65
C ALA A 35 2.92 -4.17 3.66
N TRP A 36 2.35 -5.33 3.31
CA TRP A 36 2.36 -6.52 4.17
C TRP A 36 3.79 -6.97 4.50
N ILE A 37 4.71 -7.01 3.51
CA ILE A 37 6.12 -7.37 3.72
C ILE A 37 6.77 -6.39 4.71
N HIS A 38 6.65 -5.09 4.46
CA HIS A 38 7.29 -4.07 5.28
C HIS A 38 6.73 -4.04 6.71
N ILE A 39 5.42 -4.20 6.89
CA ILE A 39 4.79 -4.26 8.20
C ILE A 39 5.34 -5.45 9.00
N ARG A 40 5.44 -6.64 8.39
CA ARG A 40 5.96 -7.83 9.06
C ARG A 40 7.44 -7.71 9.43
N ARG A 41 8.25 -7.05 8.59
CA ARG A 41 9.71 -6.93 8.79
C ARG A 41 10.11 -5.78 9.72
N TYR A 42 9.40 -4.66 9.65
CA TYR A 42 9.85 -3.40 10.25
C TYR A 42 8.82 -2.76 11.19
N GLY A 43 7.59 -3.27 11.26
CA GLY A 43 6.48 -2.65 11.97
C GLY A 43 5.83 -1.51 11.17
N VAL A 44 4.59 -1.16 11.53
CA VAL A 44 3.74 -0.23 10.76
C VAL A 44 4.34 1.16 10.58
N GLU A 45 4.94 1.73 11.62
CA GLU A 45 5.51 3.08 11.57
C GLU A 45 6.73 3.16 10.64
N GLN A 46 7.59 2.14 10.66
CA GLN A 46 8.73 2.09 9.74
C GLN A 46 8.28 1.73 8.32
N ALA A 47 7.24 0.90 8.17
CA ALA A 47 6.64 0.61 6.88
C ALA A 47 6.12 1.88 6.19
N ILE A 48 5.40 2.74 6.92
CA ILE A 48 4.92 4.03 6.40
C ILE A 48 6.10 4.89 5.92
N ARG A 49 7.16 5.03 6.71
CA ARG A 49 8.35 5.80 6.32
C ARG A 49 9.04 5.24 5.08
N ASN A 50 9.25 3.92 5.04
CA ASN A 50 9.94 3.29 3.91
C ASN A 50 9.12 3.44 2.63
N LEU A 51 7.83 3.13 2.68
CA LEU A 51 7.00 3.03 1.48
C LEU A 51 6.62 4.39 0.90
N THR A 52 6.41 5.41 1.73
CA THR A 52 6.20 6.77 1.21
C THR A 52 7.42 7.26 0.43
N VAL A 53 8.65 7.00 0.91
CA VAL A 53 9.89 7.33 0.19
C VAL A 53 10.06 6.48 -1.07
N GLN A 54 9.95 5.15 -0.95
CA GLN A 54 10.21 4.24 -2.06
C GLN A 54 9.18 4.39 -3.19
N ILE A 55 7.88 4.47 -2.88
CA ILE A 55 6.82 4.59 -3.90
C ILE A 55 6.88 5.96 -4.58
N ARG A 56 7.17 7.03 -3.83
CA ARG A 56 7.38 8.36 -4.42
C ARG A 56 8.56 8.35 -5.37
N GLY A 57 9.72 7.86 -4.94
CA GLY A 57 10.92 7.76 -5.77
C GLY A 57 10.73 6.86 -7.00
N PHE A 58 9.96 5.77 -6.85
CA PHE A 58 9.60 4.90 -7.97
C PHE A 58 8.74 5.64 -9.01
N ALA A 59 7.73 6.39 -8.57
CA ALA A 59 6.89 7.19 -9.46
C ALA A 59 7.70 8.31 -10.15
N GLU A 60 8.58 8.99 -9.42
CA GLU A 60 9.47 10.03 -9.94
C GLU A 60 10.46 9.48 -10.98
N GLY A 61 11.10 8.33 -10.71
CA GLY A 61 12.01 7.67 -11.64
C GLY A 61 11.36 7.26 -12.97
N LEU A 62 10.04 7.11 -12.98
CA LEU A 62 9.24 6.83 -14.18
C LEU A 62 8.67 8.09 -14.85
N GLY A 63 8.99 9.29 -14.34
CA GLY A 63 8.40 10.55 -14.80
C GLY A 63 6.90 10.69 -14.47
N ALA A 64 6.36 9.80 -13.65
CA ALA A 64 4.94 9.68 -13.34
C ALA A 64 4.58 10.25 -11.96
N HIS A 65 5.18 11.39 -11.60
CA HIS A 65 4.99 12.07 -10.31
C HIS A 65 3.51 12.22 -9.91
N ASP A 66 2.63 12.55 -10.85
CA ASP A 66 1.19 12.71 -10.61
C ASP A 66 0.48 11.42 -10.15
N LYS A 67 1.10 10.25 -10.35
CA LYS A 67 0.54 8.96 -9.90
C LYS A 67 0.78 8.69 -8.41
N TYR A 68 1.76 9.34 -7.78
CA TYR A 68 1.95 9.22 -6.35
C TYR A 68 0.86 10.00 -5.60
N ASN A 69 0.27 9.38 -4.58
CA ASN A 69 -0.67 10.02 -3.66
C ASN A 69 -0.32 9.61 -2.24
N GLU A 70 0.14 10.57 -1.45
CA GLU A 70 0.64 10.33 -0.10
C GLU A 70 -0.45 9.78 0.83
N THR A 71 -1.62 10.39 0.85
CA THR A 71 -2.71 9.95 1.73
C THR A 71 -3.18 8.55 1.38
N VAL A 72 -3.39 8.25 0.09
CA VAL A 72 -3.81 6.90 -0.34
C VAL A 72 -2.74 5.86 -0.02
N THR A 73 -1.45 6.20 -0.15
CA THR A 73 -0.34 5.31 0.19
C THR A 73 -0.37 4.94 1.68
N ILE A 74 -0.44 5.95 2.55
CA ILE A 74 -0.45 5.73 4.00
C ILE A 74 -1.73 5.01 4.44
N ALA A 75 -2.89 5.40 3.89
CA ALA A 75 -4.17 4.74 4.15
C ALA A 75 -4.17 3.27 3.73
N ALA A 76 -3.53 2.91 2.61
CA ALA A 76 -3.37 1.51 2.20
C ALA A 76 -2.55 0.71 3.21
N ILE A 77 -1.44 1.27 3.69
CA ILE A 77 -0.56 0.62 4.67
C ILE A 77 -1.31 0.42 6.00
N ARG A 78 -1.99 1.45 6.49
CA ARG A 78 -2.82 1.37 7.69
C ARG A 78 -3.96 0.37 7.55
N ALA A 79 -4.63 0.33 6.39
CA ALA A 79 -5.67 -0.65 6.11
C ALA A 79 -5.12 -2.08 6.13
N VAL A 80 -3.97 -2.34 5.51
CA VAL A 80 -3.31 -3.66 5.56
C VAL A 80 -3.01 -4.04 7.02
N TYR A 81 -2.42 -3.13 7.79
CA TYR A 81 -2.11 -3.37 9.20
C TYR A 81 -3.36 -3.73 10.03
N HIS A 82 -4.45 -2.99 9.86
CA HIS A 82 -5.74 -3.27 10.50
C HIS A 82 -6.20 -4.72 10.30
N PHE A 83 -6.20 -5.22 9.07
CA PHE A 83 -6.61 -6.61 8.81
C PHE A 83 -5.57 -7.62 9.30
N MET A 84 -4.28 -7.25 9.30
CA MET A 84 -3.25 -8.10 9.88
C MET A 84 -3.48 -8.34 11.37
N LEU A 85 -3.99 -7.35 12.11
CA LEU A 85 -4.30 -7.49 13.55
C LEU A 85 -5.53 -8.37 13.83
N LYS A 86 -6.42 -8.56 12.85
CA LYS A 86 -7.68 -9.31 13.00
C LYS A 86 -7.56 -10.82 12.81
N GLY A 87 -6.35 -11.31 12.58
CA GLY A 87 -6.12 -12.74 12.35
C GLY A 87 -4.66 -13.10 12.44
N THR A 88 -4.36 -14.37 12.17
CA THR A 88 -2.99 -14.86 12.03
C THR A 88 -2.80 -15.28 10.58
N TRP A 89 -1.79 -14.70 9.93
CA TRP A 89 -1.57 -14.85 8.49
C TRP A 89 -0.14 -15.32 8.26
N SER A 90 0.01 -16.54 7.74
CA SER A 90 1.34 -17.06 7.38
C SER A 90 1.78 -16.53 6.02
N GLU A 91 0.87 -16.58 5.05
CA GLU A 91 1.13 -16.22 3.66
C GLU A 91 0.29 -15.02 3.20
N PHE A 92 0.84 -14.20 2.31
CA PHE A 92 0.13 -13.07 1.72
C PHE A 92 -1.12 -13.50 0.93
N ALA A 93 -1.06 -14.66 0.26
CA ALA A 93 -2.17 -15.19 -0.52
C ALA A 93 -3.39 -15.48 0.37
N ASP A 94 -3.20 -16.09 1.53
CA ASP A 94 -4.27 -16.38 2.49
C ASP A 94 -4.85 -15.09 3.08
N PHE A 95 -3.98 -14.12 3.41
CA PHE A 95 -4.39 -12.80 3.85
C PHE A 95 -5.29 -12.09 2.82
N MET A 96 -4.90 -12.11 1.54
CA MET A 96 -5.69 -11.48 0.48
C MET A 96 -6.97 -12.24 0.16
N ALA A 97 -6.97 -13.57 0.27
CA ALA A 97 -8.18 -14.37 0.08
C ALA A 97 -9.24 -14.04 1.14
N ALA A 98 -8.83 -13.93 2.41
CA ALA A 98 -9.74 -13.59 3.51
C ALA A 98 -10.15 -12.10 3.53
N ASN A 99 -9.29 -11.20 3.03
CA ASN A 99 -9.49 -9.75 3.06
C ASN A 99 -9.58 -9.14 1.67
N SER A 100 -10.23 -9.84 0.73
CA SER A 100 -10.29 -9.50 -0.70
C SER A 100 -10.83 -8.10 -1.00
N ARG A 101 -11.59 -7.50 -0.06
CA ARG A 101 -12.06 -6.11 -0.13
C ARG A 101 -10.93 -5.08 -0.22
N LEU A 102 -9.74 -5.38 0.31
CA LEU A 102 -8.55 -4.53 0.15
C LEU A 102 -8.18 -4.32 -1.32
N LYS A 103 -8.48 -5.31 -2.18
CA LYS A 103 -8.26 -5.24 -3.62
C LYS A 103 -9.51 -4.81 -4.39
N THR A 104 -10.65 -5.41 -4.09
CA THR A 104 -11.88 -5.31 -4.91
C THR A 104 -12.73 -4.09 -4.59
N HIS A 105 -12.74 -3.63 -3.33
CA HIS A 105 -13.59 -2.55 -2.83
C HIS A 105 -12.79 -1.52 -2.03
N PHE A 106 -11.57 -1.24 -2.50
CA PHE A 106 -10.62 -0.38 -1.77
C PHE A 106 -11.15 1.04 -1.58
N ARG A 107 -11.84 1.58 -2.60
CA ARG A 107 -12.45 2.92 -2.52
C ARG A 107 -13.57 2.96 -1.49
N GLU A 108 -14.50 2.00 -1.51
CA GLU A 108 -15.58 1.93 -0.51
C GLU A 108 -15.05 1.66 0.90
N LEU A 109 -13.92 0.95 1.02
CA LEU A 109 -13.25 0.75 2.29
C LEU A 109 -12.70 2.07 2.83
N LEU A 110 -11.96 2.83 2.01
CA LEU A 110 -11.40 4.12 2.45
C LEU A 110 -12.49 5.18 2.71
N SER A 111 -13.66 5.09 2.07
CA SER A 111 -14.77 6.01 2.35
C SER A 111 -15.39 5.83 3.74
N GLN A 112 -15.05 4.76 4.48
CA GLN A 112 -15.43 4.64 5.89
C GLN A 112 -14.55 5.48 6.81
N HIS A 113 -13.34 5.85 6.32
CA HIS A 113 -12.32 6.58 7.06
C HIS A 113 -12.30 8.05 6.66
N TYR A 114 -12.55 8.34 5.38
CA TYR A 114 -12.46 9.67 4.81
C TYR A 114 -13.80 10.14 4.27
N SER A 115 -14.21 11.35 4.66
CA SER A 115 -15.33 12.05 4.02
C SER A 115 -14.87 12.83 2.78
N THR A 116 -13.61 13.26 2.77
CA THR A 116 -12.95 13.86 1.61
C THR A 116 -12.64 12.80 0.55
N ASP A 117 -12.84 13.11 -0.74
CA ASP A 117 -12.32 12.26 -1.83
C ASP A 117 -10.80 12.40 -1.95
N ILE A 118 -10.09 11.59 -1.16
CA ILE A 118 -8.62 11.57 -1.11
C ILE A 118 -7.97 11.08 -2.41
N PHE A 119 -8.73 10.49 -3.34
CA PHE A 119 -8.19 10.02 -4.63
C PHE A 119 -8.02 11.16 -5.64
N THR A 120 -8.85 12.21 -5.53
CA THR A 120 -8.85 13.36 -6.45
C THR A 120 -8.33 14.64 -5.79
N SER A 121 -8.28 14.70 -4.46
CA SER A 121 -7.77 15.85 -3.69
C SER A 121 -6.27 16.08 -3.88
N GLU A 122 -5.90 17.23 -4.44
CA GLU A 122 -4.50 17.68 -4.56
C GLU A 122 -3.80 17.82 -3.21
N LYS A 123 -4.54 18.24 -2.17
CA LYS A 123 -4.01 18.32 -0.81
C LYS A 123 -3.66 16.92 -0.29
N ALA A 124 -4.56 15.96 -0.46
CA ALA A 124 -4.35 14.57 -0.03
C ALA A 124 -3.21 13.89 -0.81
N ARG A 125 -3.03 14.26 -2.08
CA ARG A 125 -1.94 13.76 -2.93
C ARG A 125 -0.56 14.15 -2.38
N ARG A 126 -0.42 15.40 -1.90
CA ARG A 126 0.87 16.00 -1.50
C ARG A 126 1.19 15.92 -0.02
N THR A 127 0.17 15.79 0.83
CA THR A 127 0.33 15.77 2.28
C THR A 127 -0.65 14.78 2.88
N TYR A 128 -0.17 13.94 3.78
CA TYR A 128 -1.02 13.02 4.52
C TYR A 128 -2.15 13.76 5.25
N LEU A 129 -3.38 13.34 5.00
CA LEU A 129 -4.55 13.73 5.79
C LEU A 129 -4.94 12.59 6.72
N GLU A 130 -5.11 12.90 8.00
CA GLU A 130 -5.70 11.95 8.94
C GLU A 130 -7.17 11.67 8.59
N PRO A 131 -7.67 10.45 8.85
CA PRO A 131 -9.09 10.11 8.69
C PRO A 131 -10.02 11.07 9.43
N GLU A 132 -11.06 11.59 8.76
CA GLU A 132 -12.06 12.45 9.41
C GLU A 132 -13.20 11.67 10.07
N LEU A 133 -13.44 10.41 9.67
CA LEU A 133 -14.60 9.62 10.10
C LEU A 133 -14.24 8.54 11.12
N LEU A 134 -13.49 7.52 10.70
CA LEU A 134 -13.07 6.41 11.54
C LEU A 134 -11.54 6.24 11.46
N PRO A 135 -10.85 6.03 12.58
CA PRO A 135 -9.43 5.67 12.55
C PRO A 135 -9.23 4.26 11.97
N PHE A 136 -7.97 3.95 11.65
CA PHE A 136 -7.53 2.59 11.33
C PHE A 136 -7.07 1.89 12.62
N ASP A 137 -8.03 1.50 13.46
CA ASP A 137 -7.81 0.82 14.76
C ASP A 137 -7.85 -0.71 14.63
#